data_AF-A0EI39-F1
#
_entry.id   AF-A0EI39-F1
#
_cell.length_a   1.000
_cell.length_b   1.000
_cell.length_c   1.000
_cell.angle_alpha   90.00
_cell.angle_beta   90.00
_cell.angle_gamma   90.00
#
_symmetry.space_group_name_H-M   'P 1'
#
loop_
_entity.id
_entity.type
_entity.pdbx_description
1 polymer ?
#
loop_
_entity_poly.entity_id
_entity_poly.type
_entity_poly.pdbx_seq_one_letter_code
_entity_poly.pdbx_strand_id
1 'polypeptide(L)'
;MKQSVQRYSVKIPKHDVIDKKVYYTISVYNLEGGQPKEMKKRYSELESMHQKILEWIQIFKIKIPLIHFPKKKFLFHTNLSEESIIKRRGELQQYLNEILACPELHCLGVVEEMLPKDPKIGGHKQNDQPIDRRWQEIQQLKESYLAKHGDSIFSLPQKKIELQNKQQYIFKFEDHIIFDDSALYTVQVTDTITNKSWKFTQRFQDLRDYHRQLKSIHLDFPLPNFPEKKLVNISDATDLRERKSQLQDYLNRIFGYQTIVESDIMVFFIAKSQLDGNEIGCRSKGTSQTTLENSSIKSKSQTTIEQYDDDHKQPRKITC
;
A
#
# COMPACT_ATOMS: atom_id res chain seq x y z
N MET A 1 10.81 -26.13 -8.74
CA MET A 1 9.97 -25.23 -7.94
C MET A 1 8.86 -26.08 -7.31
N LYS A 2 8.77 -26.15 -5.98
CA LYS A 2 7.64 -26.87 -5.34
C LYS A 2 6.37 -26.08 -5.64
N GLN A 3 5.36 -26.70 -6.26
CA GLN A 3 4.04 -26.08 -6.39
C GLN A 3 3.50 -25.87 -4.98
N SER A 4 3.32 -24.61 -4.57
CA SER A 4 2.62 -24.29 -3.34
C SER A 4 1.17 -24.75 -3.49
N VAL A 5 0.70 -25.58 -2.56
CA VAL A 5 -0.70 -26.00 -2.52
C VAL A 5 -1.54 -24.76 -2.24
N GLN A 6 -2.44 -24.42 -3.16
CA GLN A 6 -3.35 -23.30 -2.98
C GLN A 6 -4.27 -23.59 -1.79
N ARG A 7 -4.25 -22.74 -0.78
CA ARG A 7 -5.03 -22.92 0.46
C ARG A 7 -6.43 -22.35 0.38
N TYR A 8 -6.61 -21.28 -0.38
CA TYR A 8 -7.88 -20.56 -0.47
C TYR A 8 -8.39 -20.48 -1.91
N SER A 9 -9.71 -20.49 -2.06
CA SER A 9 -10.37 -20.23 -3.35
C SER A 9 -11.46 -19.19 -3.20
N VAL A 10 -11.75 -18.48 -4.29
CA VAL A 10 -12.79 -17.44 -4.34
C VAL A 10 -13.85 -17.83 -5.35
N LYS A 11 -15.12 -17.67 -4.94
CA LYS A 11 -16.27 -17.66 -5.86
C LYS A 11 -17.03 -16.35 -5.74
N ILE A 12 -17.53 -15.86 -6.85
CA ILE A 12 -18.41 -14.69 -6.90
C ILE A 12 -19.75 -15.14 -7.49
N PRO A 13 -20.63 -15.78 -6.68
CA PRO A 13 -21.82 -16.45 -7.20
C PRO A 13 -22.86 -15.49 -7.78
N LYS A 14 -22.93 -14.26 -7.27
CA LYS A 14 -23.98 -13.30 -7.63
C LYS A 14 -23.53 -11.85 -7.49
N HIS A 15 -24.32 -10.97 -8.07
CA HIS A 15 -24.22 -9.52 -7.92
C HIS A 15 -25.60 -8.93 -7.63
N ASP A 16 -25.61 -7.79 -6.96
CA ASP A 16 -26.80 -6.99 -6.69
C ASP A 16 -26.59 -5.58 -7.27
N VAL A 17 -27.65 -4.97 -7.79
CA VAL A 17 -27.65 -3.56 -8.22
C VAL A 17 -28.41 -2.74 -7.19
N ILE A 18 -27.69 -1.89 -6.46
CA ILE A 18 -28.24 -1.03 -5.41
C ILE A 18 -27.87 0.41 -5.76
N ASP A 19 -28.85 1.30 -5.88
CA ASP A 19 -28.64 2.72 -6.25
C ASP A 19 -27.76 2.90 -7.50
N LYS A 20 -28.05 2.13 -8.55
CA LYS A 20 -27.28 2.10 -9.82
C LYS A 20 -25.81 1.69 -9.67
N LYS A 21 -25.43 1.10 -8.54
CA LYS A 21 -24.08 0.57 -8.27
C LYS A 21 -24.14 -0.95 -8.18
N VAL A 22 -23.17 -1.60 -8.81
CA VAL A 22 -23.04 -3.06 -8.81
C VAL A 22 -22.19 -3.50 -7.62
N TYR A 23 -22.74 -4.39 -6.80
CA TYR A 23 -22.07 -5.04 -5.69
C TYR A 23 -21.92 -6.53 -5.99
N TYR A 24 -20.70 -7.04 -5.83
CA TYR A 24 -20.41 -8.46 -6.00
C TYR A 24 -20.43 -9.14 -4.64
N THR A 25 -21.17 -10.25 -4.52
CA THR A 25 -21.08 -11.12 -3.33
C THR A 25 -19.90 -12.05 -3.55
N ILE A 26 -18.86 -11.92 -2.74
CA ILE A 26 -17.60 -12.65 -2.83
C ILE A 26 -17.57 -13.63 -1.66
N SER A 27 -17.45 -14.92 -1.96
CA SER A 27 -17.34 -16.00 -0.99
C SER A 27 -15.94 -16.60 -1.08
N VAL A 28 -15.16 -16.48 0.00
CA VAL A 28 -13.80 -17.02 0.12
C VAL A 28 -13.85 -18.31 0.92
N TYR A 29 -13.28 -19.38 0.38
CA TYR A 29 -13.26 -20.71 0.98
C TYR A 29 -11.85 -21.06 1.41
N ASN A 30 -11.70 -21.62 2.61
CA ASN A 30 -10.51 -22.37 2.98
C ASN A 30 -10.68 -23.80 2.47
N LEU A 31 -9.77 -24.27 1.62
CA LEU A 31 -9.80 -25.60 1.02
C LEU A 31 -9.48 -26.71 2.02
N GLU A 32 -8.93 -26.38 3.18
CA GLU A 32 -8.72 -27.29 4.31
C GLU A 32 -10.00 -27.47 5.15
N GLY A 33 -11.06 -26.70 4.87
CA GLY A 33 -12.35 -26.77 5.54
C GLY A 33 -12.73 -25.50 6.30
N GLY A 34 -13.87 -25.55 6.98
CA GLY A 34 -14.46 -24.40 7.68
C GLY A 34 -15.55 -23.68 6.87
N GLN A 35 -16.17 -22.68 7.49
CA GLN A 35 -17.22 -21.90 6.84
C GLN A 35 -16.62 -20.85 5.91
N PRO A 36 -17.16 -20.67 4.69
CA PRO A 36 -16.70 -19.61 3.81
C PRO A 36 -16.97 -18.24 4.43
N LYS A 37 -16.10 -17.29 4.12
CA LYS A 37 -16.33 -15.89 4.46
C LYS A 37 -16.96 -15.20 3.28
N GLU A 38 -18.13 -14.63 3.52
CA GLU A 38 -18.84 -13.84 2.53
C GLU A 38 -18.66 -12.34 2.79
N MET A 39 -18.50 -11.58 1.72
CA MET A 39 -18.47 -10.12 1.76
C MET A 39 -19.09 -9.54 0.50
N LYS A 40 -19.56 -8.29 0.58
CA LYS A 40 -20.03 -7.53 -0.57
C LYS A 40 -19.08 -6.38 -0.87
N LYS A 41 -18.60 -6.29 -2.11
CA LYS A 41 -17.69 -5.23 -2.56
C LYS A 41 -18.08 -4.73 -3.94
N ARG A 42 -17.90 -3.43 -4.19
CA ARG A 42 -17.95 -2.86 -5.54
C ARG A 42 -16.63 -3.07 -6.26
N TYR A 43 -16.68 -2.99 -7.59
CA TYR A 43 -15.48 -2.97 -8.44
C TYR A 43 -14.46 -1.92 -7.97
N SER A 44 -14.89 -0.69 -7.65
CA SER A 44 -13.99 0.39 -7.23
C SER A 44 -13.28 0.10 -5.90
N GLU A 45 -13.92 -0.67 -5.00
CA GLU A 45 -13.29 -1.05 -3.73
C GLU A 45 -12.22 -2.11 -3.94
N LEU A 46 -12.46 -3.06 -4.85
CA LEU A 46 -11.47 -4.05 -5.27
C LEU A 46 -10.30 -3.39 -6.03
N GLU A 47 -10.57 -2.35 -6.80
CA GLU A 47 -9.54 -1.54 -7.46
C GLU A 47 -8.65 -0.83 -6.44
N SER A 48 -9.23 -0.22 -5.40
CA SER A 48 -8.46 0.37 -4.30
C SER A 48 -7.64 -0.67 -3.54
N MET A 49 -8.19 -1.87 -3.36
CA MET A 49 -7.45 -2.99 -2.76
C MET A 49 -6.26 -3.40 -3.62
N HIS A 50 -6.44 -3.50 -4.94
CA HIS A 50 -5.36 -3.81 -5.86
C HIS A 50 -4.21 -2.80 -5.77
N GLN A 51 -4.53 -1.49 -5.75
CA GLN A 51 -3.50 -0.45 -5.63
C GLN A 51 -2.70 -0.59 -4.34
N LYS A 52 -3.36 -0.87 -3.22
CA LYS A 52 -2.67 -1.18 -1.97
C LYS A 52 -1.78 -2.41 -2.10
N ILE A 53 -2.25 -3.49 -2.72
CA ILE A 53 -1.41 -4.67 -2.95
C ILE A 53 -0.15 -4.31 -3.76
N LEU A 54 -0.28 -3.49 -4.82
CA LEU A 54 0.86 -3.03 -5.62
C LEU A 54 1.83 -2.16 -4.81
N GLU A 55 1.33 -1.22 -4.01
CA GLU A 55 2.15 -0.40 -3.10
C GLU A 55 2.98 -1.29 -2.16
N TRP A 56 2.36 -2.32 -1.58
CA TRP A 56 3.06 -3.25 -0.71
C TRP A 56 4.08 -4.08 -1.50
N ILE A 57 3.73 -4.64 -2.66
CA ILE A 57 4.69 -5.35 -3.52
C ILE A 57 5.92 -4.49 -3.82
N GLN A 58 5.71 -3.21 -4.12
CA GLN A 58 6.78 -2.25 -4.39
C GLN A 58 7.64 -1.97 -3.15
N ILE A 59 7.01 -1.63 -2.01
CA ILE A 59 7.71 -1.34 -0.74
C ILE A 59 8.55 -2.53 -0.29
N PHE A 60 7.99 -3.73 -0.35
CA PHE A 60 8.62 -4.95 0.16
C PHE A 60 9.45 -5.69 -0.91
N LYS A 61 9.50 -5.17 -2.14
CA LYS A 61 10.16 -5.79 -3.30
C LYS A 61 9.76 -7.28 -3.41
N ILE A 62 8.46 -7.58 -3.20
CA ILE A 62 7.93 -8.95 -3.21
C ILE A 62 8.00 -9.47 -4.64
N LYS A 63 8.67 -10.61 -4.83
CA LYS A 63 8.76 -11.26 -6.15
C LYS A 63 7.55 -12.15 -6.35
N ILE A 64 6.49 -11.61 -6.95
CA ILE A 64 5.33 -12.38 -7.40
C ILE A 64 5.17 -12.28 -8.92
N PRO A 65 4.47 -13.24 -9.56
CA PRO A 65 3.98 -13.06 -10.93
C PRO A 65 3.16 -11.78 -11.07
N LEU A 66 3.18 -11.19 -12.26
CA LEU A 66 2.38 -10.00 -12.53
C LEU A 66 0.89 -10.34 -12.45
N ILE A 67 0.19 -9.76 -11.47
CA ILE A 67 -1.26 -9.95 -11.29
C ILE A 67 -1.99 -8.80 -11.99
N HIS A 68 -2.89 -9.14 -12.92
CA HIS A 68 -3.60 -8.15 -13.72
C HIS A 68 -4.98 -7.84 -13.17
N PHE A 69 -5.21 -6.59 -12.77
CA PHE A 69 -6.55 -6.15 -12.40
C PHE A 69 -7.44 -5.90 -13.64
N PRO A 70 -8.71 -6.35 -13.66
CA PRO A 70 -9.58 -6.18 -14.82
C PRO A 70 -9.87 -4.70 -15.14
N LYS A 71 -9.39 -4.18 -16.27
CA LYS A 71 -9.49 -2.74 -16.61
C LYS A 71 -10.92 -2.26 -16.83
N LYS A 72 -11.21 -0.98 -16.55
CA LYS A 72 -12.48 -0.32 -16.92
C LYS A 72 -12.59 -0.25 -18.46
N LYS A 73 -13.76 -0.55 -19.02
CA LYS A 73 -14.02 -0.30 -20.44
C LYS A 73 -14.31 1.20 -20.62
N PHE A 74 -13.58 1.86 -21.52
CA PHE A 74 -13.67 3.31 -21.73
C PHE A 74 -14.88 3.75 -22.59
N LEU A 75 -15.47 2.83 -23.37
CA LEU A 75 -16.49 3.18 -24.38
C LEU A 75 -17.92 2.74 -24.04
N PHE A 76 -18.12 1.97 -22.97
CA PHE A 76 -19.45 1.52 -22.55
C PHE A 76 -19.49 1.48 -21.02
N HIS A 77 -20.49 2.14 -20.42
CA HIS A 77 -20.70 2.04 -18.98
C HIS A 77 -20.92 0.56 -18.61
N THR A 78 -19.97 -0.02 -17.87
CA THR A 78 -19.94 -1.45 -17.50
C THR A 78 -21.13 -1.90 -16.64
N ASN A 79 -21.98 -0.97 -16.21
CA ASN A 79 -23.16 -1.21 -15.38
C ASN A 79 -24.46 -1.24 -16.21
N LEU A 80 -24.40 -1.10 -17.54
CA LEU A 80 -25.60 -1.00 -18.39
C LEU A 80 -26.16 -2.35 -18.86
N SER A 81 -25.33 -3.38 -18.95
CA SER A 81 -25.76 -4.70 -19.44
C SER A 81 -25.41 -5.78 -18.42
N GLU A 82 -26.35 -6.69 -18.19
CA GLU A 82 -26.21 -7.82 -17.29
C GLU A 82 -25.04 -8.72 -17.73
N GLU A 83 -24.86 -8.90 -19.04
CA GLU A 83 -23.75 -9.68 -19.62
C GLU A 83 -22.39 -9.06 -19.29
N SER A 84 -22.30 -7.72 -19.33
CA SER A 84 -21.07 -7.00 -18.98
C SER A 84 -20.74 -7.16 -17.49
N ILE A 85 -21.76 -7.17 -16.63
CA ILE A 85 -21.61 -7.39 -15.19
C ILE A 85 -21.18 -8.84 -14.92
N ILE A 86 -21.80 -9.83 -15.56
CA ILE A 86 -21.45 -11.24 -15.46
C ILE A 86 -20.02 -11.50 -15.96
N LYS A 87 -19.63 -10.89 -17.08
CA LYS A 87 -18.25 -10.99 -17.58
C LYS A 87 -17.26 -10.42 -16.56
N ARG A 88 -17.51 -9.21 -16.05
CA ARG A 88 -16.67 -8.57 -15.02
C ARG A 88 -16.58 -9.42 -13.75
N ARG A 89 -17.68 -10.06 -13.36
CA ARG A 89 -17.74 -10.99 -12.22
C ARG A 89 -16.75 -12.14 -12.40
N GLY A 90 -16.70 -12.74 -13.59
CA GLY A 90 -15.73 -13.79 -13.93
C GLY A 90 -14.28 -13.30 -13.86
N GLU A 91 -14.00 -12.13 -14.46
CA GLU A 91 -12.66 -11.52 -14.44
C GLU A 91 -12.18 -11.21 -13.00
N LEU A 92 -13.06 -10.65 -12.16
CA LEU A 92 -12.76 -10.38 -10.76
C LEU A 92 -12.54 -11.67 -9.95
N GLN A 93 -13.32 -12.73 -10.23
CA GLN A 93 -13.14 -14.02 -9.57
C GLN A 93 -11.77 -14.61 -9.90
N GLN A 94 -11.36 -14.56 -11.17
CA GLN A 94 -10.03 -15.02 -11.60
C GLN A 94 -8.94 -14.22 -10.88
N TYR A 95 -9.01 -12.88 -10.94
CA TYR A 95 -8.06 -11.99 -10.29
C TYR A 95 -7.89 -12.28 -8.79
N LEU A 96 -8.99 -12.47 -8.05
CA LEU A 96 -8.92 -12.78 -6.62
C LEU A 96 -8.32 -14.16 -6.35
N ASN A 97 -8.59 -15.16 -7.19
CA ASN A 97 -7.94 -16.47 -7.08
C ASN A 97 -6.44 -16.37 -7.37
N GLU A 98 -6.00 -15.53 -8.32
CA GLU A 98 -4.58 -15.28 -8.58
C GLU A 98 -3.88 -14.65 -7.37
N ILE A 99 -4.50 -13.67 -6.70
CA ILE A 99 -3.97 -13.11 -5.44
C ILE A 99 -3.85 -14.20 -4.37
N LEU A 100 -4.91 -14.99 -4.18
CA LEU A 100 -4.92 -16.02 -3.13
C LEU A 100 -4.05 -17.23 -3.47
N ALA A 101 -3.60 -17.37 -4.72
CA ALA A 101 -2.59 -18.35 -5.10
C ALA A 101 -1.16 -17.95 -4.68
N CYS A 102 -0.94 -16.71 -4.25
CA CYS A 102 0.34 -16.21 -3.73
C CYS A 102 0.31 -16.12 -2.20
N PRO A 103 0.86 -17.09 -1.45
CA PRO A 103 0.86 -17.07 0.01
C PRO A 103 1.50 -15.83 0.62
N GLU A 104 2.49 -15.24 -0.07
CA GLU A 104 3.18 -14.02 0.35
C GLU A 104 2.26 -12.80 0.43
N LEU A 105 1.09 -12.84 -0.24
CA LEU A 105 0.10 -11.76 -0.19
C LEU A 105 -0.94 -11.95 0.91
N HIS A 106 -1.04 -13.13 1.53
CA HIS A 106 -2.08 -13.44 2.50
C HIS A 106 -1.96 -12.62 3.78
N CYS A 107 -0.74 -12.23 4.13
CA CYS A 107 -0.43 -11.38 5.28
C CYS A 107 -0.65 -9.88 5.03
N LEU A 108 -0.98 -9.48 3.80
CA LEU A 108 -1.33 -8.10 3.54
C LEU A 108 -2.69 -7.84 4.16
N GLY A 109 -2.81 -6.85 5.07
CA GLY A 109 -4.04 -6.64 5.83
C GLY A 109 -5.31 -6.53 4.97
N VAL A 110 -5.20 -6.01 3.74
CA VAL A 110 -6.33 -5.94 2.80
C VAL A 110 -6.77 -7.29 2.23
N VAL A 111 -5.84 -8.25 2.10
CA VAL A 111 -6.10 -9.63 1.66
C VAL A 111 -6.51 -10.48 2.86
N GLU A 112 -5.83 -10.33 4.00
CA GLU A 112 -6.15 -10.99 5.27
C GLU A 112 -7.61 -10.73 5.68
N GLU A 113 -8.05 -9.48 5.56
CA GLU A 113 -9.45 -9.07 5.78
C GLU A 113 -10.45 -9.82 4.90
N MET A 114 -10.04 -10.48 3.82
CA MET A 114 -10.89 -11.31 2.99
C MET A 114 -10.93 -12.78 3.40
N LEU A 115 -9.93 -13.25 4.15
CA LEU A 115 -9.78 -14.67 4.46
C LEU A 115 -10.78 -15.13 5.55
N PRO A 116 -11.29 -16.38 5.46
CA PRO A 116 -12.05 -17.00 6.53
C PRO A 116 -11.23 -17.04 7.82
N LYS A 117 -11.89 -16.78 8.95
CA LYS A 117 -11.26 -17.03 10.25
C LYS A 117 -11.22 -18.54 10.44
N ASP A 118 -10.05 -19.08 10.76
CA ASP A 118 -9.95 -20.51 11.07
C ASP A 118 -10.95 -20.84 12.19
N PRO A 119 -11.72 -21.93 12.07
CA PRO A 119 -12.51 -22.42 13.19
C PRO A 119 -11.52 -22.72 14.31
N LYS A 120 -11.57 -21.93 15.39
CA LYS A 120 -10.77 -22.16 16.59
C LYS A 120 -10.91 -23.65 16.94
N ILE A 121 -9.80 -24.39 16.91
CA ILE A 121 -9.75 -25.76 17.42
C ILE A 121 -10.28 -25.66 18.86
N GLY A 122 -11.48 -26.18 19.06
CA GLY A 122 -12.19 -26.06 20.33
C GLY A 122 -11.43 -26.82 21.40
N GLY A 123 -10.77 -26.09 22.31
CA GLY A 123 -10.11 -26.73 23.43
C GLY A 123 -9.00 -25.92 24.08
N HIS A 124 -9.26 -24.67 24.46
CA HIS A 124 -8.84 -24.12 25.76
C HIS A 124 -9.40 -22.71 25.91
N LYS A 125 -10.16 -22.49 26.99
CA LYS A 125 -10.45 -21.15 27.50
C LYS A 125 -9.14 -20.60 28.06
N GLN A 126 -8.37 -19.91 27.23
CA GLN A 126 -7.44 -18.91 27.68
C GLN A 126 -7.71 -17.61 26.93
N ASN A 127 -7.38 -16.52 27.62
CA ASN A 127 -7.65 -15.13 27.32
C ASN A 127 -6.90 -14.62 26.07
N ASP A 128 -6.94 -15.34 24.95
CA ASP A 128 -6.13 -15.03 23.79
C ASP A 128 -6.83 -14.01 22.89
N GLN A 129 -6.34 -12.79 23.05
CA GLN A 129 -6.64 -11.64 22.22
C GLN A 129 -6.40 -11.96 20.73
N PRO A 130 -7.24 -11.45 19.81
CA PRO A 130 -7.04 -11.55 18.36
C PRO A 130 -5.83 -10.74 17.83
N ILE A 131 -4.97 -10.28 18.73
CA ILE A 131 -3.80 -9.45 18.44
C ILE A 131 -2.62 -10.31 17.94
N ASP A 132 -2.51 -11.58 18.36
CA ASP A 132 -1.32 -12.43 18.16
C ASP A 132 -1.05 -12.84 16.69
N ARG A 133 -2.08 -13.16 15.87
CA ARG A 133 -1.86 -13.62 14.48
C ARG A 133 -1.32 -12.53 13.55
N ARG A 134 -1.86 -11.32 13.63
CA ARG A 134 -1.40 -10.17 12.84
C ARG A 134 0.05 -9.81 13.18
N TRP A 135 0.46 -10.04 14.43
CA TRP A 135 1.85 -9.83 14.87
C TRP A 135 2.80 -10.92 14.41
N GLN A 136 2.41 -12.19 14.46
CA GLN A 136 3.22 -13.29 13.91
C GLN A 136 3.49 -13.08 12.40
N GLU A 137 2.55 -12.48 11.69
CA GLU A 137 2.67 -12.18 10.27
C GLU A 137 3.54 -10.95 9.98
N ILE A 138 3.41 -9.86 10.75
CA ILE A 138 4.36 -8.74 10.69
C ILE A 138 5.78 -9.22 11.03
N GLN A 139 5.91 -10.13 11.99
CA GLN A 139 7.18 -10.73 12.39
C GLN A 139 7.78 -11.60 11.25
N GLN A 140 6.99 -12.39 10.53
CA GLN A 140 7.47 -13.11 9.33
C GLN A 140 7.88 -12.16 8.20
N LEU A 141 7.13 -11.07 8.00
CA LEU A 141 7.44 -10.04 7.01
C LEU A 141 8.76 -9.34 7.36
N LYS A 142 8.93 -8.99 8.63
CA LYS A 142 10.15 -8.45 9.21
C LYS A 142 11.31 -9.41 9.03
N GLU A 143 11.16 -10.69 9.37
CA GLU A 143 12.20 -11.71 9.21
C GLU A 143 12.60 -11.89 7.73
N SER A 144 11.64 -11.96 6.81
CA SER A 144 11.91 -12.05 5.36
C SER A 144 12.61 -10.80 4.82
N TYR A 145 12.20 -9.62 5.29
CA TYR A 145 12.78 -8.34 4.93
C TYR A 145 14.21 -8.18 5.47
N LEU A 146 14.43 -8.51 6.74
CA LEU A 146 15.74 -8.49 7.39
C LEU A 146 16.69 -9.53 6.78
N ALA A 147 16.18 -10.71 6.39
CA ALA A 147 17.00 -11.71 5.71
C ALA A 147 17.49 -11.23 4.32
N LYS A 148 16.70 -10.40 3.63
CA LYS A 148 17.05 -9.85 2.30
C LYS A 148 17.91 -8.59 2.36
N HIS A 149 17.76 -7.79 3.42
CA HIS A 149 18.33 -6.46 3.51
C HIS A 149 19.21 -6.24 4.75
N GLY A 150 19.51 -7.29 5.51
CA GLY A 150 20.24 -7.21 6.78
C GLY A 150 21.57 -6.47 6.67
N ASP A 151 22.30 -6.64 5.57
CA ASP A 151 23.57 -5.95 5.33
C ASP A 151 23.40 -4.44 5.05
N SER A 152 22.21 -4.02 4.62
CA SER A 152 21.87 -2.62 4.30
C SER A 152 21.18 -1.88 5.46
N ILE A 153 20.72 -2.60 6.49
CA ILE A 153 20.00 -2.07 7.64
C ILE A 153 20.97 -2.03 8.81
N PHE A 154 21.45 -0.85 9.14
CA PHE A 154 22.56 -0.70 10.07
C PHE A 154 22.13 -0.48 11.52
N SER A 155 20.84 -0.21 11.79
CA SER A 155 20.40 0.01 13.17
C SER A 155 18.94 -0.36 13.42
N LEU A 156 18.75 -1.58 13.92
CA LEU A 156 17.48 -2.04 14.49
C LEU A 156 17.48 -1.85 16.01
N PRO A 157 16.30 -1.84 16.65
CA PRO A 157 16.20 -1.84 18.11
C PRO A 157 17.01 -2.99 18.71
N GLN A 158 17.99 -2.67 19.55
CA GLN A 158 18.82 -3.66 20.21
C GLN A 158 18.19 -4.05 21.55
N LYS A 159 17.75 -5.31 21.67
CA LYS A 159 17.00 -5.83 22.84
C LYS A 159 17.81 -5.94 24.13
N LYS A 160 19.11 -5.61 24.09
CA LYS A 160 20.01 -5.64 25.25
C LYS A 160 21.15 -4.65 25.03
N ILE A 161 21.10 -3.52 25.72
CA ILE A 161 22.18 -3.02 26.58
C ILE A 161 21.48 -2.21 27.67
N GLU A 162 21.93 -2.33 28.93
CA GLU A 162 21.54 -1.54 30.10
C GLU A 162 21.92 -0.04 29.98
N LEU A 163 21.70 0.55 28.80
CA LEU A 163 21.89 1.96 28.53
C LEU A 163 20.62 2.69 28.94
N GLN A 164 20.63 3.14 30.20
CA GLN A 164 19.91 4.31 30.75
C GLN A 164 18.88 4.92 29.79
N ASN A 165 17.56 4.74 30.02
CA ASN A 165 16.37 5.53 29.58
C ASN A 165 16.52 6.58 28.43
N LYS A 166 17.41 6.39 27.48
CA LYS A 166 17.79 7.36 26.46
C LYS A 166 17.12 6.91 25.19
N GLN A 167 16.33 7.82 24.65
CA GLN A 167 15.62 7.65 23.40
C GLN A 167 16.61 7.28 22.27
N GLN A 168 16.38 6.12 21.64
CA GLN A 168 17.24 5.61 20.57
C GLN A 168 17.14 6.46 19.30
N TYR A 169 15.95 6.93 18.93
CA TYR A 169 15.74 7.62 17.66
C TYR A 169 15.25 9.05 17.88
N ILE A 170 15.98 10.02 17.33
CA ILE A 170 15.63 11.44 17.32
C ILE A 170 15.24 11.85 15.90
N PHE A 171 14.09 12.50 15.77
CA PHE A 171 13.54 12.94 14.50
C PHE A 171 13.68 14.45 14.35
N LYS A 172 14.13 14.88 13.16
CA LYS A 172 14.16 16.28 12.74
C LYS A 172 13.50 16.42 11.39
N PHE A 173 12.45 17.23 11.30
CA PHE A 173 11.82 17.54 10.03
C PHE A 173 12.50 18.77 9.44
N GLU A 174 13.13 18.62 8.28
CA GLU A 174 13.97 19.67 7.68
C GLU A 174 13.18 20.53 6.71
N ASP A 175 12.60 19.90 5.70
CA ASP A 175 11.96 20.58 4.58
C ASP A 175 10.70 19.83 4.13
N HIS A 176 10.04 20.34 3.10
CA HIS A 176 8.90 19.73 2.46
C HIS A 176 8.85 20.09 0.98
N ILE A 177 8.30 19.20 0.17
CA ILE A 177 7.94 19.45 -1.22
C ILE A 177 6.46 19.19 -1.42
N ILE A 178 5.85 19.90 -2.35
CA ILE A 178 4.47 19.62 -2.78
C ILE A 178 4.54 18.73 -4.01
N PHE A 179 3.90 17.58 -3.92
CA PHE A 179 3.79 16.61 -5.01
C PHE A 179 2.38 16.03 -5.02
N ASP A 180 1.70 16.12 -6.17
CA ASP A 180 0.32 15.61 -6.35
C ASP A 180 -0.64 16.14 -5.26
N ASP A 181 -0.72 17.46 -5.12
CA ASP A 181 -1.53 18.17 -4.12
C ASP A 181 -1.32 17.67 -2.67
N SER A 182 -0.13 17.14 -2.39
CA SER A 182 0.23 16.58 -1.09
C SER A 182 1.61 17.08 -0.65
N ALA A 183 1.73 17.41 0.64
CA ALA A 183 3.02 17.73 1.23
C ALA A 183 3.79 16.44 1.59
N LEU A 184 4.99 16.31 1.05
CA LEU A 184 5.98 15.29 1.42
C LEU A 184 7.05 15.97 2.27
N TYR A 185 7.21 15.51 3.50
CA TYR A 185 8.18 16.06 4.45
C TYR A 185 9.49 15.30 4.38
N THR A 186 10.61 16.02 4.33
CA THR A 186 11.95 15.45 4.50
C THR A 186 12.23 15.29 5.99
N VAL A 187 12.40 14.05 6.43
CA VAL A 187 12.62 13.67 7.83
C VAL A 187 14.01 13.09 7.97
N GLN A 188 14.84 13.70 8.82
CA GLN A 188 16.10 13.14 9.28
C GLN A 188 15.85 12.35 10.57
N VAL A 189 16.35 11.11 10.61
CA VAL A 189 16.41 10.30 11.83
C VAL A 189 17.86 10.18 12.24
N THR A 190 18.13 10.37 13.53
CA THR A 190 19.42 10.08 14.16
C THR A 190 19.22 8.96 15.15
N ASP A 191 19.90 7.84 14.93
CA ASP A 191 20.03 6.76 15.90
C ASP A 191 21.16 7.11 16.88
N THR A 192 20.80 7.37 18.13
CA THR A 192 21.72 7.83 19.18
C THR A 192 22.63 6.73 19.72
N ILE A 193 22.30 5.45 19.48
CA ILE A 193 23.10 4.30 19.89
C ILE A 193 24.22 4.06 18.89
N THR A 194 23.89 4.04 17.61
CA THR A 194 24.86 3.80 16.52
C THR A 194 25.51 5.08 15.99
N ASN A 195 25.01 6.24 16.41
CA ASN A 195 25.37 7.57 15.91
C ASN A 195 25.24 7.72 14.38
N LYS A 196 24.36 6.91 13.76
CA LYS A 196 24.06 6.97 12.34
C LYS A 196 22.83 7.81 12.11
N SER A 197 22.80 8.53 10.99
CA SER A 197 21.63 9.29 10.59
C SER A 197 21.30 9.08 9.12
N TRP A 198 20.02 9.08 8.80
CA TRP A 198 19.53 8.99 7.42
C TRP A 198 18.35 9.95 7.23
N LYS A 199 18.05 10.26 5.96
CA LYS A 199 16.93 11.13 5.58
C LYS A 199 15.99 10.35 4.69
N PHE A 200 14.69 10.51 4.89
CA PHE A 200 13.67 9.93 4.02
C PHE A 200 12.53 10.93 3.83
N THR A 201 11.61 10.64 2.92
CA THR A 201 10.42 11.48 2.70
C THR A 201 9.16 10.76 3.15
N GLN A 202 8.22 11.50 3.73
CA GLN A 202 6.97 10.93 4.25
C GLN A 202 5.82 11.92 4.18
N ARG A 203 4.60 11.44 3.86
CA ARG A 203 3.39 12.26 3.93
C ARG A 203 2.78 12.21 5.32
N PHE A 204 2.02 13.26 5.66
CA PHE A 204 1.22 13.32 6.88
C PHE A 204 0.27 12.12 7.03
N GLN A 205 -0.36 11.71 5.92
CA GLN A 205 -1.36 10.63 5.93
C GLN A 205 -0.74 9.28 6.29
N ASP A 206 0.47 9.00 5.80
CA ASP A 206 1.17 7.76 6.11
C ASP A 206 1.53 7.67 7.60
N LEU A 207 2.04 8.76 8.19
CA LEU A 207 2.30 8.85 9.64
C LEU A 207 1.02 8.68 10.47
N ARG A 208 -0.12 9.19 9.97
CA ARG A 208 -1.42 9.01 10.61
C ARG A 208 -1.86 7.56 10.60
N ASP A 209 -1.56 6.83 9.54
CA ASP A 209 -1.90 5.42 9.41
C ASP A 209 -1.04 4.54 10.33
N TYR A 210 0.24 4.88 10.54
CA TYR A 210 1.05 4.28 11.60
C TYR A 210 0.48 4.56 13.00
N HIS A 211 0.01 5.78 13.28
CA HIS A 211 -0.65 6.10 14.55
C HIS A 211 -1.93 5.28 14.78
N ARG A 212 -2.76 5.08 13.73
CA ARG A 212 -3.96 4.23 13.82
C ARG A 212 -3.60 2.78 14.13
N GLN A 213 -2.53 2.26 13.52
CA GLN A 213 -2.02 0.92 13.81
C GLN A 213 -1.54 0.82 15.27
N LEU A 214 -0.80 1.80 15.77
CA LEU A 214 -0.39 1.86 17.18
C LEU A 214 -1.59 1.95 18.15
N LYS A 215 -2.70 2.57 17.75
CA LYS A 215 -3.94 2.56 18.57
C LYS A 215 -4.62 1.20 18.65
N SER A 216 -4.37 0.31 17.68
CA SER A 216 -4.97 -1.02 17.64
C SER A 216 -4.23 -2.05 18.48
N ILE A 217 -3.08 -1.70 19.05
CA ILE A 217 -2.28 -2.57 19.90
C ILE A 217 -2.50 -2.23 21.37
N HIS A 218 -2.37 -3.22 22.24
CA HIS A 218 -2.53 -3.01 23.68
C HIS A 218 -1.27 -2.34 24.23
N LEU A 219 -1.41 -1.11 24.74
CA LEU A 219 -0.34 -0.35 25.40
C LEU A 219 -0.81 -0.02 26.82
N ASP A 220 0.09 -0.12 27.79
CA ASP A 220 -0.18 0.19 29.20
C ASP A 220 -0.31 1.69 29.48
N PHE A 221 -0.21 2.53 28.44
CA PHE A 221 -0.28 3.98 28.53
C PHE A 221 -1.05 4.58 27.36
N PRO A 222 -1.64 5.77 27.54
CA PRO A 222 -2.30 6.48 26.45
C PRO A 222 -1.27 6.99 25.45
N LEU A 223 -1.47 6.67 24.17
CA LEU A 223 -0.65 7.18 23.08
C LEU A 223 -0.84 8.71 22.96
N PRO A 224 0.23 9.51 22.79
CA PRO A 224 0.12 10.93 22.50
C PRO A 224 -0.84 11.23 21.33
N ASN A 225 -1.57 12.35 21.42
CA ASN A 225 -2.48 12.74 20.35
C ASN A 225 -1.72 13.01 19.05
N PHE A 226 -2.21 12.41 17.96
CA PHE A 226 -1.71 12.72 16.63
C PHE A 226 -2.19 14.11 16.20
N PRO A 227 -1.36 14.92 15.50
CA PRO A 227 -1.76 16.24 15.06
C PRO A 227 -3.05 16.20 14.22
N GLU A 228 -4.01 17.05 14.54
CA GLU A 228 -5.34 17.02 13.92
C GLU A 228 -5.29 17.41 12.44
N LYS A 229 -6.11 16.77 11.60
CA LYS A 229 -6.25 17.14 10.18
C LYS A 229 -6.99 18.48 10.09
N LYS A 230 -6.27 19.59 10.21
CA LYS A 230 -6.75 20.93 9.83
C LYS A 230 -6.83 21.00 8.30
N LEU A 231 -7.69 21.87 7.77
CA LEU A 231 -7.63 22.29 6.37
C LEU A 231 -6.34 23.11 6.20
N VAL A 232 -5.22 22.40 6.07
CA VAL A 232 -3.93 23.02 5.79
C VAL A 232 -4.04 23.61 4.40
N ASN A 233 -3.90 24.93 4.29
CA ASN A 233 -3.72 25.54 3.00
C ASN A 233 -2.31 25.18 2.53
N ILE A 234 -2.20 24.31 1.53
CA ILE A 234 -0.91 23.82 1.02
C ILE A 234 -0.08 24.98 0.42
N SER A 235 -0.73 26.08 0.06
CA SER A 235 -0.06 27.30 -0.39
C SER A 235 0.42 28.19 0.76
N ASP A 236 0.03 27.92 2.01
CA ASP A 236 0.48 28.66 3.19
C ASP A 236 1.66 27.97 3.87
N ALA A 237 2.83 28.56 3.72
CA ALA A 237 4.07 28.09 4.34
C ALA A 237 4.00 28.07 5.89
N THR A 238 3.13 28.87 6.50
CA THR A 238 2.95 28.92 7.95
C THR A 238 2.28 27.66 8.48
N ASP A 239 1.20 27.21 7.83
CA ASP A 239 0.48 25.99 8.19
C ASP A 239 1.40 24.76 8.07
N LEU A 240 2.18 24.69 6.99
CA LEU A 240 3.12 23.59 6.74
C LEU A 240 4.25 23.57 7.77
N ARG A 241 4.74 24.74 8.19
CA ARG A 241 5.73 24.85 9.27
C ARG A 241 5.16 24.43 10.63
N GLU A 242 3.95 24.86 10.98
CA GLU A 242 3.28 24.41 12.22
C GLU A 242 3.11 22.89 12.19
N ARG A 243 2.63 22.35 11.07
CA ARG A 243 2.45 20.92 10.86
C ARG A 243 3.74 20.15 11.02
N LYS A 244 4.82 20.65 10.44
CA LYS A 244 6.17 20.10 10.54
C LYS A 244 6.61 19.98 12.00
N SER A 245 6.44 21.06 12.78
CA SER A 245 6.77 21.08 14.21
C SER A 245 5.95 20.06 14.99
N GLN A 246 4.64 20.01 14.76
CA GLN A 246 3.74 19.08 15.44
C GLN A 246 4.07 17.61 15.16
N LEU A 247 4.42 17.26 13.91
CA LEU A 247 4.83 15.91 13.54
C LEU A 247 6.19 15.53 14.15
N GLN A 248 7.14 16.47 14.18
CA GLN A 248 8.43 16.28 14.83
C GLN A 248 8.25 16.01 16.32
N ASP A 249 7.46 16.82 17.01
CA ASP A 249 7.18 16.66 18.44
C ASP A 249 6.46 15.34 18.71
N TYR A 250 5.50 14.97 17.87
CA TYR A 250 4.78 13.71 17.96
C TYR A 250 5.71 12.49 17.83
N LEU A 251 6.53 12.43 16.78
CA LEU A 251 7.45 11.31 16.57
C LEU A 251 8.47 11.19 17.71
N ASN A 252 9.06 12.31 18.13
CA ASN A 252 10.00 12.29 19.25
C ASN A 252 9.34 11.85 20.55
N ARG A 253 8.07 12.20 20.80
CA ARG A 253 7.34 11.72 21.99
C ARG A 253 7.07 10.21 21.92
N ILE A 254 6.55 9.69 20.81
CA ILE A 254 6.20 8.26 20.75
C ILE A 254 7.44 7.35 20.76
N PHE A 255 8.55 7.78 20.15
CA PHE A 255 9.82 7.06 20.18
C PHE A 255 10.58 7.22 21.51
N GLY A 256 10.07 8.04 22.44
CA GLY A 256 10.52 8.06 23.83
C GLY A 256 10.04 6.85 24.64
N TYR A 257 9.03 6.09 24.15
CA TYR A 257 8.54 4.88 24.83
C TYR A 257 9.21 3.64 24.25
N GLN A 258 9.96 2.92 25.09
CA GLN A 258 10.69 1.72 24.65
C GLN A 258 9.77 0.65 24.04
N THR A 259 8.58 0.43 24.62
CA THR A 259 7.59 -0.52 24.09
C THR A 259 7.10 -0.15 22.68
N ILE A 260 7.07 1.14 22.32
CA ILE A 260 6.75 1.58 20.97
C ILE A 260 7.94 1.34 20.05
N VAL A 261 9.15 1.68 20.47
CA VAL A 261 10.38 1.45 19.69
C VAL A 261 10.56 -0.03 19.34
N GLU A 262 10.24 -0.91 20.29
CA GLU A 262 10.33 -2.37 20.12
C GLU A 262 9.15 -2.99 19.39
N SER A 263 8.05 -2.23 19.18
CA SER A 263 6.89 -2.73 18.46
C SER A 263 7.22 -3.00 16.99
N ASP A 264 6.72 -4.10 16.42
CA ASP A 264 7.09 -4.43 15.03
C ASP A 264 6.61 -3.39 14.01
N ILE A 265 5.51 -2.67 14.31
CA ILE A 265 5.03 -1.56 13.48
C ILE A 265 6.11 -0.47 13.36
N MET A 266 6.78 -0.13 14.46
CA MET A 266 7.81 0.92 14.47
C MET A 266 9.17 0.40 14.05
N VAL A 267 9.52 -0.84 14.38
CA VAL A 267 10.70 -1.51 13.83
C VAL A 267 10.64 -1.50 12.31
N PHE A 268 9.46 -1.82 11.75
CA PHE A 268 9.22 -1.76 10.30
C PHE A 268 9.33 -0.33 9.77
N PHE A 269 8.72 0.65 10.45
CA PHE A 269 8.84 2.07 10.07
C PHE A 269 10.31 2.52 9.99
N ILE A 270 11.12 2.20 11.00
CA ILE A 270 12.56 2.52 11.02
C ILE A 270 13.27 1.83 9.87
N ALA A 271 13.09 0.51 9.72
CA ALA A 271 13.79 -0.26 8.71
C ALA A 271 13.41 0.18 7.27
N LYS A 272 12.14 0.53 7.03
CA LYS A 272 11.67 1.13 5.78
C LYS A 272 12.33 2.49 5.54
N SER A 273 12.34 3.35 6.56
CA SER A 273 12.94 4.69 6.44
C SER A 273 14.43 4.65 6.12
N GLN A 274 15.17 3.66 6.63
CA GLN A 274 16.59 3.45 6.31
C GLN A 274 16.79 3.08 4.84
N LEU A 275 15.96 2.21 4.28
CA LEU A 275 16.03 1.87 2.86
C LEU A 275 15.69 3.06 1.97
N ASP A 276 14.61 3.79 2.29
CA ASP A 276 14.20 4.99 1.55
C ASP A 276 15.32 6.05 1.56
N GLY A 277 16.07 6.16 2.66
CA GLY A 277 17.20 7.08 2.76
C GLY A 277 18.48 6.60 2.08
N ASN A 278 18.71 5.29 2.02
CA ASN A 278 19.86 4.71 1.31
C ASN A 278 19.74 4.88 -0.22
N GLU A 279 18.53 4.92 -0.78
CA GLU A 279 18.33 5.18 -2.22
C GLU A 279 18.80 6.60 -2.63
N ILE A 280 18.88 7.55 -1.70
CA ILE A 280 19.44 8.90 -1.94
C ILE A 280 20.98 8.88 -1.83
N GLY A 281 21.56 7.99 -1.01
CA GLY A 281 23.00 7.88 -0.78
C GLY A 281 23.76 6.93 -1.73
N CYS A 282 23.10 5.95 -2.33
CA CYS A 282 23.73 4.92 -3.17
C CYS A 282 23.79 5.25 -4.68
N ARG A 283 23.72 6.53 -5.07
CA ARG A 283 24.16 6.95 -6.42
C ARG A 283 25.67 7.11 -6.48
N SER A 284 26.39 6.01 -6.23
CA SER A 284 27.73 5.82 -6.77
C SER A 284 27.62 5.56 -8.27
N LYS A 285 27.74 6.62 -9.09
CA LYS A 285 28.24 6.65 -10.48
C LYS A 285 27.90 5.47 -11.42
N GLY A 286 26.68 4.92 -11.36
CA GLY A 286 26.17 3.96 -12.33
C GLY A 286 24.98 4.56 -13.07
N THR A 287 25.04 4.58 -14.38
CA THR A 287 23.99 5.02 -15.30
C THR A 287 22.62 4.52 -14.86
N SER A 288 21.71 5.46 -14.58
CA SER A 288 20.33 5.17 -14.21
C SER A 288 19.60 4.57 -15.42
N GLN A 289 19.47 3.24 -15.46
CA GLN A 289 18.34 2.62 -16.14
C GLN A 289 17.21 2.50 -15.13
N THR A 290 16.38 3.53 -15.09
CA THR A 290 15.08 3.50 -14.43
C THR A 290 14.22 2.41 -15.05
N THR A 291 13.71 1.49 -14.24
CA THR A 291 12.73 0.45 -14.63
C THR A 291 11.33 1.03 -14.95
N LEU A 292 11.26 2.34 -15.24
CA LEU A 292 10.05 3.10 -15.56
C LEU A 292 10.00 3.55 -17.03
N GLU A 293 11.03 3.32 -17.85
CA GLU A 293 11.03 3.75 -19.27
C GLU A 293 10.26 2.85 -20.24
N ASN A 294 9.82 1.65 -19.86
CA ASN A 294 9.03 0.78 -20.74
C ASN A 294 7.52 1.03 -20.72
N SER A 295 7.06 2.16 -20.16
CA SER A 295 5.66 2.58 -20.23
C SER A 295 5.43 3.85 -21.07
N SER A 296 6.37 4.19 -21.97
CA SER A 296 6.10 5.17 -23.01
C SER A 296 5.26 4.52 -24.13
N ILE A 297 3.94 4.59 -23.97
CA ILE A 297 3.00 4.36 -25.07
C ILE A 297 3.23 5.49 -26.07
N LYS A 298 4.03 5.22 -27.10
CA LYS A 298 3.98 6.00 -28.35
C LYS A 298 2.58 5.83 -28.92
N SER A 299 1.72 6.81 -28.69
CA SER A 299 0.48 6.97 -29.43
C SER A 299 0.84 7.30 -30.88
N LYS A 300 1.04 6.27 -31.71
CA LYS A 300 0.96 6.42 -33.16
C LYS A 300 -0.52 6.44 -33.52
N SER A 301 -1.08 7.63 -33.54
CA SER A 301 -2.31 7.91 -34.29
C SER A 301 -1.96 7.82 -35.77
N GLN A 302 -2.09 6.63 -36.37
CA GLN A 302 -2.23 6.52 -37.82
C GLN A 302 -3.71 6.70 -38.12
N THR A 303 -4.09 7.97 -38.31
CA THR A 303 -5.32 8.33 -38.98
C THR A 303 -5.10 8.08 -40.47
N THR A 304 -5.59 6.95 -40.99
CA THR A 304 -5.77 6.79 -42.43
C THR A 304 -6.95 7.67 -42.81
N ILE A 305 -6.64 8.89 -43.26
CA ILE A 305 -7.60 9.76 -43.94
C ILE A 305 -7.73 9.18 -45.37
N GLU A 306 -8.91 8.68 -45.68
CA GLU A 306 -9.33 8.42 -47.05
C GLU A 306 -9.23 9.72 -47.85
N GLN A 307 -8.34 9.74 -48.84
CA GLN A 307 -8.30 10.77 -49.87
C GLN A 307 -9.54 10.60 -50.73
N TYR A 308 -10.45 11.56 -50.64
CA TYR A 308 -11.43 11.82 -51.69
C TYR A 308 -10.69 12.45 -52.87
N ASP A 309 -10.69 11.75 -54.00
CA ASP A 309 -10.38 12.30 -55.31
C ASP A 309 -11.51 13.26 -55.72
N ASP A 310 -11.20 14.54 -55.84
CA ASP A 310 -12.04 15.50 -56.57
C ASP A 310 -11.14 16.41 -57.39
N ASP A 311 -11.02 16.10 -58.69
CA ASP A 311 -10.42 17.04 -59.64
C ASP A 311 -10.92 16.77 -61.09
N HIS A 312 -12.13 17.25 -61.40
CA HIS A 312 -12.56 17.49 -62.79
C HIS A 312 -13.19 18.90 -62.96
N LYS A 313 -12.28 19.85 -63.25
CA LYS A 313 -12.35 20.90 -64.29
C LYS A 313 -13.73 21.46 -64.74
N GLN A 314 -13.83 22.79 -64.51
CA GLN A 314 -14.26 23.90 -65.41
C GLN A 314 -15.77 24.17 -65.66
N PRO A 315 -16.16 25.40 -66.12
CA PRO A 315 -15.67 26.75 -65.81
C PRO A 315 -16.79 27.80 -65.56
N ARG A 316 -16.34 29.01 -65.20
CA ARG A 316 -17.02 30.32 -65.02
C ARG A 316 -18.28 30.59 -65.88
N LYS A 317 -19.27 31.28 -65.28
CA LYS A 317 -19.94 32.47 -65.87
C LYS A 317 -20.36 33.45 -64.77
N ILE A 318 -19.87 34.68 -64.88
CA ILE A 318 -20.48 35.88 -64.28
C ILE A 318 -21.30 36.51 -65.40
N THR A 319 -22.57 36.80 -65.14
CA THR A 319 -23.29 37.91 -65.79
C THR A 319 -24.51 38.25 -64.93
N CYS A 320 -24.64 39.56 -64.67
CA CYS A 320 -25.71 40.37 -64.05
C CYS A 320 -26.82 39.68 -63.25
#